data_AF-A0A519JUR8-F1
#
_entry.id   AF-A0A519JUR8-F1
#
_cell.length_a   1.000
_cell.length_b   1.000
_cell.length_c   1.000
_cell.angle_alpha   90.00
_cell.angle_beta   90.00
_cell.angle_gamma   90.00
#
_symmetry.space_group_name_H-M   'P 1'
#
loop_
_entity.id
_entity.type
_entity.pdbx_description
1 polymer ?
#
loop_
_entity_poly.entity_id
_entity_poly.type
_entity_poly.pdbx_seq_one_letter_code
_entity_poly.pdbx_strand_id
1 'polypeptide(L)' 'ISKELVAEKGYNAGQVVRELGKHIQGGGGGQPFFATAGGKDPLGIPVALEHAVEFVK' A
#
# COMPACT_ATOMS: atom_id res chain seq x y z
N ILE A 1 -2.09 -4.48 -9.39
CA ILE A 1 -2.41 -5.87 -8.98
C ILE A 1 -3.40 -6.42 -10.01
N SER A 2 -3.34 -7.70 -10.37
CA SER A 2 -4.35 -8.27 -11.28
C SER A 2 -5.71 -8.29 -10.59
N LYS A 3 -6.80 -8.14 -11.36
CA LYS A 3 -8.17 -8.05 -10.80
C LYS A 3 -8.62 -9.37 -10.19
N GLU A 4 -8.09 -10.46 -10.71
CA GLU A 4 -8.32 -11.83 -10.28
C GLU A 4 -7.78 -12.03 -8.85
N LEU A 5 -6.55 -11.55 -8.57
CA LEU A 5 -5.96 -11.63 -7.23
C LEU A 5 -6.72 -10.79 -6.19
N VAL A 6 -7.27 -9.63 -6.59
CA VAL A 6 -8.11 -8.81 -5.72
C VAL A 6 -9.38 -9.56 -5.32
N ALA A 7 -10.00 -10.26 -6.27
CA ALA A 7 -11.23 -11.01 -6.03
C ALA A 7 -10.99 -12.31 -5.25
N GLU A 8 -9.91 -13.03 -5.54
CA GLU A 8 -9.64 -14.37 -4.96
C GLU A 8 -8.94 -14.31 -3.60
N LYS A 9 -8.02 -13.35 -3.40
CA LYS A 9 -7.23 -13.24 -2.16
C LYS A 9 -7.68 -12.07 -1.27
N GLY A 10 -8.69 -11.31 -1.69
CA GLY A 10 -9.16 -10.13 -0.95
C GLY A 10 -8.14 -9.01 -0.86
N TYR A 11 -7.11 -9.02 -1.70
CA TYR A 11 -6.07 -7.99 -1.68
C TYR A 11 -6.62 -6.65 -2.17
N ASN A 12 -6.46 -5.60 -1.36
CA ASN A 12 -6.94 -4.26 -1.68
C ASN A 12 -5.77 -3.26 -1.68
N ALA A 13 -5.31 -2.87 -2.87
CA ALA A 13 -4.23 -1.91 -3.06
C ALA A 13 -4.46 -0.62 -2.27
N GLY A 14 -5.70 -0.12 -2.23
CA GLY A 14 -6.09 1.11 -1.53
C GLY A 14 -5.87 1.02 -0.01
N GLN A 15 -6.20 -0.11 0.60
CA GLN A 15 -5.95 -0.33 2.03
C GLN A 15 -4.45 -0.47 2.31
N VAL A 16 -3.73 -1.21 1.48
CA VAL A 16 -2.28 -1.41 1.62
C VAL A 16 -1.55 -0.07 1.59
N VAL A 17 -1.73 0.74 0.55
CA VAL A 17 -1.02 2.03 0.45
C VAL A 17 -1.42 3.03 1.52
N ARG A 18 -2.65 2.93 2.05
CA ARG A 18 -3.11 3.77 3.17
C ARG A 18 -2.41 3.43 4.47
N GLU A 19 -2.19 2.14 4.75
CA GLU A 19 -1.40 1.71 5.91
C GLU A 19 0.08 2.06 5.73
N LEU A 20 0.67 1.75 4.57
CA LEU A 20 2.06 2.05 4.29
C LEU A 20 2.37 3.57 4.28
N GLY A 21 1.40 4.38 3.84
CA GLY A 21 1.51 5.84 3.81
C GLY A 21 1.77 6.47 5.18
N LYS A 22 1.38 5.81 6.29
CA LYS A 22 1.62 6.31 7.64
C LYS A 22 3.12 6.40 7.97
N HIS A 23 3.94 5.49 7.42
CA HIS A 23 5.38 5.48 7.64
C HIS A 23 6.10 6.69 7.00
N ILE A 24 5.53 7.26 5.95
CA ILE A 24 6.07 8.45 5.25
C ILE A 24 5.35 9.75 5.66
N GLN A 25 4.67 9.76 6.81
CA GLN A 25 3.83 10.86 7.30
C GLN A 25 2.83 11.34 6.22
N GLY A 26 2.20 10.37 5.59
CA GLY A 26 1.38 10.56 4.41
C GLY A 26 0.07 9.79 4.46
N GLY A 27 -0.54 9.71 3.30
CA GLY A 27 -1.75 8.92 3.08
C GLY A 27 -1.76 8.36 1.66
N GLY A 28 -2.73 7.52 1.38
CA GLY A 28 -2.89 6.92 0.07
C GLY A 28 -4.30 6.44 -0.17
N GLY A 29 -4.59 6.16 -1.43
CA GLY A 29 -5.89 5.70 -1.88
C GLY A 29 -5.90 5.34 -3.36
N GLY A 30 -7.01 4.77 -3.79
CA GLY A 30 -7.20 4.34 -5.16
C GLY A 30 -8.19 3.19 -5.26
N GLN A 31 -8.15 2.48 -6.37
CA GLN A 31 -8.97 1.31 -6.63
C GLN A 31 -8.36 0.06 -5.99
N PRO A 32 -9.15 -0.99 -5.71
CA PRO A 32 -8.63 -2.22 -5.12
C PRO A 32 -7.47 -2.88 -5.89
N PHE A 33 -7.40 -2.68 -7.20
CA PHE A 33 -6.31 -3.21 -8.05
C PHE A 33 -5.17 -2.21 -8.32
N PHE A 34 -5.35 -0.94 -7.96
CA PHE A 34 -4.37 0.12 -8.20
C PHE A 34 -4.56 1.29 -7.22
N ALA A 35 -3.51 1.63 -6.48
CA ALA A 35 -3.56 2.74 -5.54
C ALA A 35 -2.20 3.43 -5.43
N THR A 36 -2.23 4.68 -4.96
CA THR A 36 -1.04 5.54 -4.83
C THR A 36 -0.99 6.13 -3.43
N ALA A 37 0.21 6.33 -2.90
CA ALA A 37 0.46 7.05 -1.64
C ALA A 37 1.46 8.19 -1.84
N GLY A 38 1.38 9.18 -0.95
CA GLY A 38 2.31 10.30 -0.87
C GLY A 38 2.39 10.83 0.56
N GLY A 39 3.54 11.39 0.92
CA GLY A 39 3.83 11.83 2.28
C GLY A 39 4.94 12.85 2.36
N LYS A 40 5.12 13.45 3.53
CA LYS A 40 6.08 14.54 3.78
C LYS A 40 7.45 14.04 4.22
N ASP A 41 7.54 12.76 4.60
CA ASP A 41 8.76 12.17 5.14
C ASP A 41 9.32 11.09 4.21
N PRO A 42 10.27 11.43 3.31
CA PRO A 42 10.89 10.46 2.43
C PRO A 42 11.80 9.46 3.16
N LEU A 43 12.22 9.75 4.40
CA LEU A 43 13.07 8.84 5.18
C LEU A 43 12.31 7.60 5.65
N GLY A 44 10.98 7.64 5.65
CA GLY A 44 10.12 6.50 5.98
C GLY A 44 9.94 5.47 4.85
N ILE A 45 10.43 5.74 3.64
CA ILE A 45 10.25 4.85 2.48
C ILE A 45 10.83 3.44 2.71
N PRO A 46 12.06 3.27 3.26
CA PRO A 46 12.60 1.94 3.55
C PRO A 46 11.70 1.12 4.47
N VAL A 47 11.19 1.73 5.56
CA VAL A 47 10.28 1.06 6.51
C VAL A 47 8.96 0.67 5.83
N ALA A 48 8.42 1.55 4.99
CA ALA A 48 7.22 1.24 4.23
C ALA A 48 7.43 0.04 3.27
N LEU A 49 8.61 -0.09 2.65
CA LEU A 49 8.92 -1.22 1.77
C LEU A 49 9.12 -2.53 2.55
N GLU A 50 9.73 -2.49 3.73
CA GLU A 50 9.86 -3.66 4.60
C GLU A 50 8.47 -4.19 5.02
N HIS A 51 7.58 -3.30 5.44
CA HIS A 51 6.21 -3.65 5.83
C HIS A 51 5.35 -4.09 4.63
N ALA A 52 5.63 -3.60 3.42
CA ALA A 52 4.88 -3.97 2.22
C ALA A 52 4.91 -5.49 1.95
N VAL A 53 6.01 -6.16 2.30
CA VAL A 53 6.16 -7.61 2.11
C VAL A 53 5.16 -8.42 2.95
N GLU A 54 4.71 -7.88 4.09
CA GLU A 54 3.72 -8.56 4.95
C GLU A 54 2.34 -8.67 4.29
N PHE A 55 2.02 -7.77 3.36
CA PHE A 55 0.73 -7.75 2.65
C PHE A 55 0.67 -8.70 1.45
N VAL A 56 1.79 -9.33 1.08
CA VAL A 56 1.91 -10.20 -0.11
C VAL A 56 2.15 -11.68 0.27
N LYS A 57 2.17 -12.00 1.57
CA LYS A 57 2.17 -13.39 2.06
C LYS A 57 0.80 -14.05 1.80
#